data_AF-A0A6A5E647-F1
#
_entry.id   AF-A0A6A5E647-F1
#
_cell.length_a   1.000
_cell.length_b   1.000
_cell.length_c   1.000
_cell.angle_alpha   90.00
_cell.angle_beta   90.00
_cell.angle_gamma   90.00
#
_symmetry.space_group_name_H-M   'P 1'
#
loop_
_entity.id
_entity.type
_entity.pdbx_description
1 polymer ?
#
loop_
_entity_poly.entity_id
_entity_poly.type
_entity_poly.pdbx_seq_one_letter_code
_entity_poly.pdbx_strand_id
1 'polypeptide(L)'
;MDMYGTTADTETRSGCGSDDLIFFVNGKKIVEKNADPEMTLLTYLRRKLGLTGTKLGCAEGGCGACTVMLSRYQTHTQQLLHYAVNACLAPLCSLHLVAVTTVEGIGSV
;
A
#
# COMPACT_ATOMS: atom_id res chain seq x y z
N MET A 1 28.41 -31.50 -29.31
CA MET A 1 27.44 -32.47 -29.86
C MET A 1 26.97 -33.37 -28.72
N ASP A 2 26.09 -32.79 -27.88
CA ASP A 2 24.76 -33.25 -27.44
C ASP A 2 24.63 -34.76 -27.05
N MET A 3 23.99 -35.21 -25.95
CA MET A 3 22.59 -35.00 -25.56
C MET A 3 22.26 -35.75 -24.23
N TYR A 4 21.65 -35.03 -23.27
CA TYR A 4 20.59 -35.42 -22.31
C TYR A 4 20.69 -36.62 -21.31
N GLY A 5 20.72 -36.24 -20.01
CA GLY A 5 19.84 -36.77 -18.92
C GLY A 5 20.39 -37.90 -18.02
N THR A 6 20.17 -38.01 -16.70
CA THR A 6 19.38 -37.26 -15.69
C THR A 6 19.71 -37.85 -14.30
N THR A 7 19.85 -37.05 -13.24
CA THR A 7 19.33 -37.27 -11.86
C THR A 7 19.67 -36.00 -11.05
N ALA A 8 18.76 -35.05 -10.86
CA ALA A 8 17.68 -35.03 -9.86
C ALA A 8 18.00 -34.01 -8.76
N ASP A 9 18.12 -32.74 -9.15
CA ASP A 9 18.03 -31.61 -8.24
C ASP A 9 16.61 -31.08 -8.40
N THR A 10 15.74 -31.38 -7.46
CA THR A 10 14.35 -30.88 -7.49
C THR A 10 14.40 -29.40 -7.11
N GLU A 11 14.75 -28.54 -8.07
CA GLU A 11 14.43 -27.13 -8.05
C GLU A 11 12.91 -27.00 -7.98
N THR A 12 12.39 -26.74 -6.78
CA THR A 12 11.08 -26.12 -6.67
C THR A 12 11.26 -24.67 -7.11
N ARG A 13 11.20 -24.42 -8.43
CA ARG A 13 11.01 -23.08 -8.98
C ARG A 13 9.64 -22.62 -8.52
N SER A 14 9.61 -21.99 -7.34
CA SER A 14 8.46 -21.21 -6.87
C SER A 14 8.09 -20.24 -7.99
N GLY A 15 6.85 -20.32 -8.46
CA GLY A 15 6.34 -19.48 -9.55
C GLY A 15 6.60 -18.00 -9.29
N CYS A 16 6.56 -17.21 -10.37
CA CYS A 16 6.61 -15.75 -10.35
C CYS A 16 5.53 -15.20 -9.41
N GLY A 17 5.85 -15.09 -8.12
CA GLY A 17 4.96 -14.60 -7.09
C GLY A 17 5.00 -13.08 -7.15
N SER A 18 3.85 -12.44 -7.33
CA SER A 18 3.70 -11.01 -7.10
C SER A 18 4.24 -10.66 -5.72
N ASP A 19 5.18 -9.72 -5.64
CA ASP A 19 5.73 -9.26 -4.36
C ASP A 19 4.61 -8.75 -3.44
N ASP A 20 4.64 -9.15 -2.17
CA ASP A 20 3.69 -8.71 -1.16
C ASP A 20 3.80 -7.17 -0.97
N LEU A 21 2.67 -6.47 -1.05
CA LEU A 21 2.61 -5.06 -0.70
C LEU A 21 2.48 -4.90 0.82
N ILE A 22 3.52 -4.36 1.45
CA ILE A 22 3.58 -4.14 2.90
C ILE A 22 3.53 -2.64 3.20
N PHE A 23 2.60 -2.23 4.04
CA PHE A 23 2.46 -0.84 4.50
C PHE A 23 1.76 -0.81 5.85
N PHE A 24 1.55 0.37 6.41
CA PHE A 24 0.88 0.53 7.71
C PHE A 24 -0.33 1.46 7.58
N VAL A 25 -1.40 1.17 8.33
CA VAL A 25 -2.56 2.06 8.46
C VAL A 25 -2.89 2.20 9.94
N ASN A 26 -2.87 3.42 10.46
CA ASN A 26 -3.17 3.75 11.86
C ASN A 26 -2.37 2.86 12.84
N GLY A 27 -1.07 2.69 12.56
CA GLY A 27 -0.14 1.86 13.35
C GLY A 27 -0.24 0.35 13.12
N LYS A 28 -1.24 -0.15 12.38
CA LYS A 28 -1.40 -1.57 12.07
C LYS A 28 -0.68 -1.94 10.77
N LYS A 29 0.14 -3.00 10.82
CA LYS A 29 0.79 -3.58 9.63
C LYS A 29 -0.27 -4.21 8.72
N ILE A 30 -0.19 -3.89 7.43
CA ILE A 30 -0.97 -4.48 6.35
C ILE A 30 -0.02 -5.24 5.43
N VAL A 31 -0.44 -6.44 5.01
CA VAL A 31 0.24 -7.27 4.01
C VAL A 31 -0.80 -7.65 2.96
N GLU A 32 -0.69 -7.08 1.77
CA GLU A 32 -1.59 -7.34 0.64
C GLU A 32 -0.85 -8.17 -0.41
N LYS A 33 -1.26 -9.44 -0.54
CA LYS A 33 -0.59 -10.42 -1.43
C LYS A 33 -0.97 -10.26 -2.90
N ASN A 34 -2.17 -9.71 -3.15
CA ASN A 34 -2.73 -9.55 -4.49
C ASN A 34 -3.16 -8.09 -4.67
N ALA A 35 -2.19 -7.18 -4.58
CA ALA A 35 -2.44 -5.76 -4.74
C ALA A 35 -2.79 -5.45 -6.20
N ASP A 36 -3.99 -4.92 -6.42
CA ASP A 36 -4.44 -4.44 -7.72
C ASP A 36 -3.78 -3.07 -8.02
N PRO A 37 -2.99 -2.93 -9.11
CA PRO A 37 -2.34 -1.68 -9.47
C PRO A 37 -3.31 -0.51 -9.75
N GLU A 38 -4.55 -0.80 -10.13
CA GLU A 38 -5.57 0.24 -10.39
C GLU A 38 -6.27 0.69 -9.10
N MET A 39 -6.07 -0.03 -7.99
CA MET A 39 -6.73 0.30 -6.73
C MET A 39 -6.11 1.53 -6.08
N THR A 40 -6.96 2.50 -5.75
CA THR A 40 -6.55 3.69 -5.00
C THR A 40 -6.56 3.41 -3.50
N LEU A 41 -5.77 4.17 -2.74
CA LEU A 41 -5.74 4.11 -1.28
C LEU A 41 -7.13 4.36 -0.69
N LEU A 42 -7.89 5.33 -1.22
CA LEU A 42 -9.24 5.62 -0.76
C LEU A 42 -10.16 4.41 -0.88
N THR A 43 -10.13 3.72 -2.03
CA THR A 43 -10.92 2.51 -2.24
C THR A 43 -10.50 1.42 -1.27
N TYR A 44 -9.20 1.22 -1.06
CA TYR A 44 -8.68 0.23 -0.12
C TYR A 44 -9.14 0.48 1.32
N LEU A 45 -8.94 1.70 1.83
CA LEU A 45 -9.34 2.10 3.18
C LEU A 45 -10.83 1.82 3.43
N ARG A 46 -11.68 2.24 2.50
CA ARG A 46 -13.13 2.17 2.66
C ARG A 46 -13.70 0.78 2.43
N ARG A 47 -13.22 0.07 1.40
CA ARG A 47 -13.81 -1.20 0.95
C ARG A 47 -13.14 -2.44 1.54
N LYS A 48 -11.81 -2.43 1.68
CA LYS A 48 -11.08 -3.57 2.28
C LYS A 48 -10.92 -3.44 3.79
N LEU A 49 -10.59 -2.25 4.29
CA LEU A 49 -10.35 -2.05 5.73
C LEU A 49 -11.56 -1.56 6.53
N GLY A 50 -12.63 -1.12 5.87
CA GLY A 50 -13.83 -0.59 6.54
C GLY A 50 -13.62 0.75 7.23
N LEU A 51 -12.51 1.43 6.96
CA LEU A 51 -12.20 2.77 7.48
C LEU A 51 -12.90 3.81 6.59
N THR A 52 -14.09 4.23 7.03
CA THR A 52 -15.00 5.05 6.21
C THR A 52 -14.92 6.54 6.52
N GLY A 53 -14.08 6.97 7.45
CA GLY A 53 -13.84 8.36 7.86
C GLY A 53 -13.24 9.20 6.74
N THR A 54 -12.28 8.68 6.00
CA THR A 54 -11.78 9.30 4.75
C THR A 54 -12.87 9.21 3.66
N LYS A 55 -13.25 10.34 3.05
CA LYS A 55 -14.43 10.43 2.18
C LYS A 55 -14.09 10.53 0.70
N LEU A 56 -14.98 10.02 -0.15
CA LEU A 56 -14.98 10.31 -1.59
C LEU A 56 -15.82 11.58 -1.82
N GLY A 57 -15.20 12.61 -2.39
CA GLY A 57 -15.88 13.85 -2.80
C GLY A 57 -15.87 14.00 -4.32
N CYS A 58 -14.78 14.56 -4.86
CA CYS A 58 -14.63 14.84 -6.30
C CYS A 58 -13.88 13.77 -7.11
N ALA A 59 -13.10 12.88 -6.48
CA ALA A 59 -12.24 11.88 -7.13
C ALA A 59 -11.10 12.42 -8.04
N GLU A 60 -10.90 13.72 -8.10
CA GLU A 60 -9.89 14.39 -8.93
C GLU A 60 -8.89 15.23 -8.12
N GLY A 61 -8.93 15.13 -6.79
CA GLY A 61 -7.99 15.80 -5.88
C GLY A 61 -8.31 17.25 -5.52
N GLY A 62 -9.33 17.87 -6.09
CA GLY A 62 -9.66 19.29 -5.85
C GLY A 62 -10.29 19.60 -4.49
N CYS A 63 -11.08 18.68 -3.92
CA CYS A 63 -11.90 18.97 -2.73
C CYS A 63 -11.23 18.68 -1.37
N GLY A 64 -10.16 17.89 -1.33
CA GLY A 64 -9.50 17.50 -0.08
C GLY A 64 -10.31 16.59 0.88
N ALA A 65 -11.54 16.18 0.56
CA ALA A 65 -12.36 15.31 1.42
C ALA A 65 -11.73 13.93 1.70
N CYS A 66 -10.79 13.52 0.86
CA CYS A 66 -10.05 12.26 0.97
C CYS A 66 -8.63 12.42 1.56
N THR A 67 -8.34 13.56 2.18
CA THR A 67 -7.00 13.83 2.72
C THR A 67 -6.62 12.81 3.80
N VAL A 68 -5.41 12.28 3.70
CA VAL A 68 -4.75 11.44 4.71
C VAL A 68 -3.30 11.90 4.88
N MET A 69 -2.67 11.54 5.99
CA MET A 69 -1.25 11.77 6.21
C MET A 69 -0.46 10.53 5.80
N LEU A 70 0.59 10.70 4.99
CA LEU A 70 1.61 9.69 4.77
C LEU A 70 2.86 10.03 5.57
N SER A 71 3.46 9.00 6.15
CA SER A 71 4.75 9.08 6.82
C SER A 71 5.71 8.12 6.14
N ARG A 72 6.85 8.63 5.69
CA ARG A 72 7.91 7.85 5.04
C ARG A 72 9.25 8.18 5.68
N TYR A 73 10.00 7.14 6.02
CA TYR A 73 11.39 7.29 6.47
C TYR A 73 12.30 7.42 5.24
N GLN A 74 12.98 8.55 5.11
CA GLN A 74 13.95 8.79 4.04
C GLN A 74 15.34 8.35 4.50
N THR A 75 15.84 7.27 3.93
CA THR A 75 17.09 6.62 4.34
C THR A 75 18.32 7.52 4.14
N HIS A 76 18.36 8.29 3.06
CA HIS A 76 19.51 9.16 2.73
C HIS A 76 19.67 10.34 3.69
N THR A 77 18.56 10.92 4.16
CA THR A 77 18.56 12.08 5.06
C THR A 77 18.38 11.68 6.53
N GLN A 78 18.05 10.42 6.80
CA GLN A 78 17.68 9.89 8.11
C GLN A 78 16.52 10.67 8.77
N GLN A 79 15.58 11.14 7.95
CA GLN A 79 14.44 11.93 8.42
C GLN A 79 13.13 11.18 8.22
N LEU A 80 12.21 11.37 9.18
CA LEU A 80 10.83 10.97 9.05
C LEU A 80 10.05 12.13 8.43
N LEU A 81 9.59 11.96 7.20
CA LEU A 81 8.78 12.96 6.50
C LEU A 81 7.31 12.64 6.64
N HIS A 82 6.53 13.66 7.00
CA HIS A 82 5.08 13.63 7.06
C HIS A 82 4.51 14.60 6.02
N TYR A 83 3.58 14.14 5.20
CA TYR A 83 2.94 14.98 4.20
C TYR A 83 1.49 14.55 3.93
N ALA A 84 0.65 15.51 3.61
CA ALA A 84 -0.75 15.28 3.27
C ALA A 84 -0.88 14.83 1.81
N VAL A 85 -1.75 13.85 1.56
CA VAL A 85 -2.08 13.39 0.20
C VAL A 85 -3.57 13.18 0.03
N ASN A 86 -4.03 13.33 -1.21
CA ASN A 86 -5.37 12.93 -1.62
C ASN A 86 -5.42 11.42 -1.85
N ALA A 87 -6.05 10.67 -0.94
CA ALA A 87 -6.15 9.21 -1.04
C ALA A 87 -6.89 8.73 -2.30
N CYS A 88 -7.75 9.57 -2.90
CA CYS A 88 -8.48 9.22 -4.13
C CYS A 88 -7.58 9.11 -5.36
N LEU A 89 -6.39 9.72 -5.35
CA LEU A 89 -5.43 9.67 -6.46
C LEU A 89 -4.18 8.86 -6.13
N ALA A 90 -3.97 8.49 -4.87
CA ALA A 90 -2.80 7.71 -4.45
C ALA A 90 -2.96 6.23 -4.86
N PRO A 91 -2.15 5.69 -5.79
CA PRO A 91 -2.19 4.28 -6.13
C PRO A 91 -1.72 3.45 -4.93
N LEU A 92 -2.45 2.37 -4.61
CA LEU A 92 -2.14 1.53 -3.45
C LEU A 92 -0.71 0.97 -3.52
N CYS A 93 -0.29 0.52 -4.70
CA CYS A 93 1.04 -0.05 -4.93
C CYS A 93 2.20 0.95 -4.71
N SER A 94 1.93 2.26 -4.68
CA SER A 94 2.96 3.27 -4.38
C SER A 94 3.32 3.37 -2.88
N LEU A 95 2.57 2.69 -2.02
CA LEU A 95 2.62 2.84 -0.56
C LEU A 95 3.48 1.78 0.12
N HIS A 96 4.27 1.00 -0.63
CA HIS A 96 5.19 0.04 -0.04
C HIS A 96 6.11 0.74 0.98
N LEU A 97 6.12 0.22 2.21
CA LEU A 97 6.82 0.73 3.40
C LEU A 97 6.43 2.14 3.83
N VAL A 98 5.22 2.58 3.52
CA VAL A 98 4.65 3.85 3.99
C VAL A 98 3.69 3.62 5.15
N ALA A 99 3.62 4.57 6.09
CA ALA A 99 2.58 4.60 7.11
C ALA A 99 1.50 5.63 6.77
N VAL A 100 0.26 5.16 6.65
CA VAL A 100 -0.94 5.97 6.43
C VAL A 100 -1.60 6.26 7.78
N THR A 101 -1.96 7.51 8.02
CA THR A 101 -2.82 7.92 9.15
C THR A 101 -4.10 8.55 8.63
N THR A 102 -5.24 8.00 9.03
CA THR A 102 -6.58 8.49 8.71
C THR A 102 -7.20 9.19 9.92
N VAL A 103 -8.42 9.73 9.77
CA VAL A 103 -9.14 10.38 10.87
C VAL A 103 -9.40 9.41 12.04
N GLU A 104 -9.67 8.14 11.76
CA GLU A 104 -9.83 7.11 12.79
C GLU A 104 -8.53 6.82 13.55
N GLY A 105 -7.38 7.12 12.95
CA GLY A 105 -6.06 6.90 13.55
C GLY A 105 -5.65 7.97 14.56
N ILE A 106 -6.31 9.14 14.56
CA ILE A 106 -5.99 10.24 15.48
C ILE A 106 -6.94 10.29 16.69
N GLY A 107 -8.09 9.61 16.63
CA GLY A 107 -9.03 9.53 17.74
C GLY A 107 -10.45 9.16 17.30
N SER A 108 -11.29 8.79 18.27
CA SER A 108 -12.73 8.54 18.11
C SER A 108 -13.48 9.06 19.34
N VAL A 109 -14.75 9.41 19.17
CA VAL A 109 -15.68 9.83 20.24
C VAL A 109 -16.59 8.70 20.69
#